data_AF-A0A9E5N474-F1
#
_entry.id   AF-A0A9E5N474-F1
#
_cell.length_a   1.000
_cell.length_b   1.000
_cell.length_c   1.000
_cell.angle_alpha   90.00
_cell.angle_beta   90.00
_cell.angle_gamma   90.00
#
_symmetry.space_group_name_H-M   'P 1'
#
loop_
_entity.id
_entity.type
_entity.pdbx_description
1 polymer ?
#
loop_
_entity_poly.entity_id
_entity_poly.type
_entity_poly.pdbx_seq_one_letter_code
_entity_poly.pdbx_strand_id
1 'polypeptide(L)'
;MGEKVARVGVRRQEGYLYFIDKQGDVSRARMARGGKKGGSPVKVARVGVRKARGYLYYLDKQGDVSRARMSRGGKKRKKKKKKKAAKKKIARKKRRKKMVKKRKAKKKKKAKKKRKKRR
;
A
#
# COMPACT_ATOMS: atom_id res chain seq x y z
N MET A 1 21.25 14.74 -2.64
CA MET A 1 22.05 13.81 -3.46
C MET A 1 22.77 12.86 -2.51
N GLY A 2 22.87 11.57 -2.83
CA GLY A 2 23.61 10.62 -2.01
C GLY A 2 25.10 10.63 -2.37
N GLU A 3 25.95 10.28 -1.42
CA GLU A 3 27.39 10.11 -1.60
C GLU A 3 27.70 8.64 -1.91
N LYS A 4 28.55 8.39 -2.90
CA LYS A 4 28.95 7.03 -3.27
C LYS A 4 30.00 6.51 -2.29
N VAL A 5 29.74 5.34 -1.71
CA VAL A 5 30.60 4.72 -0.68
C VAL A 5 31.44 3.59 -1.26
N ALA A 6 30.88 2.80 -2.18
CA ALA A 6 31.59 1.73 -2.85
C ALA A 6 31.05 1.50 -4.26
N ARG A 7 31.97 1.23 -5.20
CA ARG A 7 31.63 0.79 -6.56
C ARG A 7 31.51 -0.73 -6.57
N VAL A 8 30.37 -1.23 -7.02
CA VAL A 8 30.05 -2.68 -7.01
C VAL A 8 29.47 -3.13 -8.35
N GLY A 9 28.73 -2.27 -9.06
CA GLY A 9 28.19 -2.59 -10.38
C GLY A 9 27.15 -3.72 -10.38
N VAL A 10 26.31 -3.84 -9.35
CA VAL A 10 25.32 -4.92 -9.25
C VAL A 10 24.21 -4.76 -10.28
N ARG A 11 24.10 -5.71 -11.20
CA ARG A 11 22.98 -5.79 -12.16
C ARG A 11 21.72 -6.29 -11.47
N ARG A 12 20.64 -5.53 -11.58
CA ARG A 12 19.36 -5.89 -10.96
C ARG A 12 18.54 -6.78 -11.88
N GLN A 13 18.03 -7.86 -11.31
CA GLN A 13 17.06 -8.74 -11.95
C GLN A 13 15.65 -8.43 -11.47
N GLU A 14 14.68 -8.52 -12.38
CA GLU A 14 13.28 -8.38 -12.04
C GLU A 14 12.83 -9.43 -11.03
N GLY A 15 11.86 -9.08 -10.18
CA GLY A 15 11.36 -9.98 -9.14
C GLY A 15 12.20 -10.05 -7.86
N TYR A 16 13.36 -9.39 -7.81
CA TYR A 16 14.23 -9.34 -6.63
C TYR A 16 14.31 -7.96 -5.97
N LEU A 17 14.40 -7.95 -4.64
CA LEU A 17 14.76 -6.79 -3.84
C LEU A 17 16.26 -6.86 -3.55
N TYR A 18 16.98 -5.77 -3.82
CA TYR A 18 18.39 -5.61 -3.51
C TYR A 18 18.55 -4.66 -2.33
N PHE A 19 19.36 -5.05 -1.35
CA PHE A 19 19.55 -4.27 -0.14
C PHE A 19 20.94 -4.53 0.46
N ILE A 20 21.33 -3.67 1.40
CA ILE A 20 22.58 -3.81 2.16
C ILE A 20 22.25 -4.47 3.48
N ASP A 21 22.80 -5.64 3.73
CA ASP A 21 22.51 -6.46 4.91
C ASP A 21 23.15 -5.90 6.19
N LYS A 22 23.06 -6.66 7.30
CA LYS A 22 23.61 -6.24 8.59
C LYS A 22 25.15 -6.22 8.61
N GLN A 23 25.78 -7.04 7.78
CA GLN A 23 27.24 -7.13 7.66
C GLN A 23 27.80 -6.02 6.76
N GLY A 24 26.93 -5.31 6.03
CA GLY A 24 27.34 -4.24 5.11
C GLY A 24 27.54 -4.74 3.69
N ASP A 25 27.08 -5.94 3.37
CA ASP A 25 27.20 -6.57 2.06
C ASP A 25 25.93 -6.38 1.23
N VAL A 26 26.05 -6.51 -0.09
CA VAL A 26 24.90 -6.44 -0.99
C VAL A 26 24.28 -7.82 -1.09
N SER A 27 23.01 -7.90 -0.72
CA SER A 27 22.20 -9.12 -0.76
C SER A 27 20.93 -8.90 -1.58
N ARG A 28 20.41 -9.99 -2.16
CA ARG A 28 19.14 -10.01 -2.91
C ARG A 28 18.17 -11.01 -2.31
N ALA A 29 16.88 -10.73 -2.38
CA ALA A 29 15.82 -11.65 -1.97
C ALA A 29 14.64 -11.58 -2.94
N ARG A 30 13.96 -12.70 -3.19
CA ARG A 30 12.75 -12.71 -4.03
C ARG A 30 11.67 -11.86 -3.36
N MET A 31 11.08 -10.92 -4.09
CA MET A 31 10.06 -10.02 -3.55
C MET A 31 8.77 -10.77 -3.18
N ALA A 32 8.24 -10.49 -2.01
CA ALA A 32 6.88 -10.87 -1.64
C ALA A 32 5.88 -9.98 -2.41
N ARG A 33 5.17 -10.56 -3.38
CA ARG A 33 4.11 -9.87 -4.15
C ARG A 33 2.85 -10.74 -4.19
N GLY A 34 1.67 -10.11 -4.18
CA GLY A 34 0.39 -10.79 -4.39
C GLY A 34 0.06 -11.87 -3.35
N GLY A 35 0.42 -11.65 -2.08
CA GLY A 35 0.18 -12.61 -0.99
C GLY A 35 1.17 -13.77 -0.92
N LYS A 36 2.13 -13.86 -1.84
CA LYS A 36 3.20 -14.88 -1.83
C LYS A 36 4.32 -14.48 -0.86
N LYS A 37 4.88 -15.47 -0.16
CA LYS A 37 6.06 -15.27 0.70
C LYS A 37 7.27 -14.84 -0.14
N GLY A 38 8.10 -13.97 0.44
CA GLY A 38 9.40 -13.60 -0.13
C GLY A 38 10.40 -14.76 -0.05
N GLY A 39 11.50 -14.64 -0.78
CA GLY A 39 12.60 -15.61 -0.72
C GLY A 39 13.62 -15.28 0.36
N SER A 40 14.43 -16.26 0.71
CA SER A 40 15.58 -16.06 1.60
C SER A 40 16.62 -15.13 0.96
N PRO A 41 17.29 -14.26 1.74
CA PRO A 41 18.39 -13.45 1.24
C PRO A 41 19.57 -14.28 0.75
N VAL A 42 20.14 -13.91 -0.39
CA VAL A 42 21.38 -14.45 -0.94
C VAL A 42 22.35 -13.31 -1.17
N LYS A 43 23.59 -13.50 -0.70
CA LYS A 43 24.66 -12.50 -0.86
C LYS A 43 25.12 -12.46 -2.32
N VAL A 44 25.21 -11.25 -2.87
CA VAL A 44 25.60 -11.00 -4.27
C VAL A 44 27.00 -10.41 -4.35
N ALA A 45 27.35 -9.53 -3.42
CA ALA A 45 28.68 -8.94 -3.34
C ALA A 45 29.09 -8.68 -1.89
N ARG A 46 30.34 -9.01 -1.57
CA ARG A 46 30.97 -8.69 -0.27
C ARG A 46 31.63 -7.32 -0.38
N VAL A 47 31.16 -6.37 0.39
CA VAL A 47 31.60 -4.96 0.36
C VAL A 47 32.02 -4.48 1.75
N GLY A 48 31.42 -5.01 2.81
CA GLY A 48 31.79 -4.68 4.19
C GLY A 48 31.52 -3.23 4.61
N VAL A 49 30.44 -2.62 4.10
CA VAL A 49 30.15 -1.21 4.38
C VAL A 49 29.73 -0.98 5.83
N ARG A 50 30.52 -0.19 6.57
CA ARG A 50 30.19 0.24 7.94
C ARG A 50 29.09 1.31 7.91
N LYS A 51 27.96 1.01 8.55
CA LYS A 51 26.79 1.90 8.59
C LYS A 51 26.92 2.95 9.69
N ALA A 52 26.99 4.22 9.31
CA ALA A 52 26.97 5.35 10.23
C ALA A 52 25.54 5.69 10.66
N ARG A 53 25.38 6.07 11.94
CA ARG A 53 24.13 6.62 12.46
C ARG A 53 23.77 7.88 11.67
N GLY A 54 22.46 8.11 11.45
CA GLY A 54 22.03 9.27 10.67
C GLY A 54 21.91 9.05 9.16
N TYR A 55 22.43 7.96 8.61
CA TYR A 55 22.45 7.71 7.15
C TYR A 55 21.60 6.51 6.72
N LEU A 56 21.03 6.60 5.53
CA LEU A 56 20.41 5.50 4.79
C LEU A 56 21.42 5.01 3.74
N TYR A 57 21.66 3.72 3.71
CA TYR A 57 22.52 3.06 2.73
C TYR A 57 21.64 2.30 1.73
N TYR A 58 21.90 2.48 0.44
CA TYR A 58 21.10 1.90 -0.63
C TYR A 58 21.95 1.65 -1.88
N LEU A 59 21.45 0.82 -2.79
CA LEU A 59 22.02 0.70 -4.13
C LEU A 59 21.44 1.79 -5.04
N ASP A 60 22.30 2.51 -5.74
CA ASP A 60 21.90 3.50 -6.73
C ASP A 60 21.50 2.86 -8.07
N LYS A 61 21.20 3.69 -9.07
CA LYS A 61 20.78 3.23 -10.40
C LYS A 61 21.91 2.51 -11.16
N GLN A 62 23.16 2.82 -10.84
CA GLN A 62 24.35 2.21 -11.45
C GLN A 62 24.68 0.86 -10.81
N GLY A 63 24.03 0.53 -9.69
CA GLY A 63 24.30 -0.70 -8.94
C GLY A 63 25.41 -0.55 -7.93
N ASP A 64 25.74 0.68 -7.54
CA ASP A 64 26.77 0.99 -6.54
C ASP A 64 26.15 1.31 -5.18
N VAL A 65 26.94 1.14 -4.12
CA VAL A 65 26.49 1.44 -2.76
C VAL A 65 26.68 2.92 -2.48
N SER A 66 25.57 3.59 -2.18
CA SER A 66 25.52 5.02 -1.84
C SER A 66 24.86 5.24 -0.48
N ARG A 67 25.20 6.36 0.17
CA ARG A 67 24.62 6.80 1.44
C ARG A 67 23.95 8.17 1.30
N ALA A 68 22.86 8.39 2.03
CA ALA A 68 22.22 9.70 2.13
C ALA A 68 21.79 9.99 3.57
N ARG A 69 21.79 11.27 3.97
CA ARG A 69 21.25 11.68 5.28
C ARG A 69 19.78 11.29 5.38
N MET A 70 19.42 10.58 6.44
CA MET A 70 18.07 10.05 6.63
C MET A 70 17.15 11.19 7.11
N SER A 71 16.10 11.49 6.35
CA SER A 71 15.08 12.44 6.77
C SER A 71 14.15 11.78 7.80
N ARG A 72 14.49 11.90 9.08
CA ARG A 72 13.71 11.34 10.21
C ARG A 72 12.58 12.25 10.70
N GLY A 73 12.31 13.36 10.02
CA GLY A 73 11.28 14.33 10.38
C GLY A 73 10.15 14.39 9.36
N GLY A 74 9.16 13.50 9.47
CA GLY A 74 7.94 13.66 8.71
C GLY A 74 7.20 14.91 9.15
N LYS A 75 7.04 15.91 8.26
CA LYS A 75 6.14 17.05 8.49
C LYS A 75 4.79 16.47 8.92
N LYS A 76 4.32 16.76 10.16
CA LYS A 76 3.03 16.31 10.69
C LYS A 76 1.97 16.52 9.61
N ARG A 77 1.55 15.46 8.90
CA ARG A 77 0.47 15.56 7.92
C ARG A 77 -0.77 15.91 8.72
N LYS A 78 -1.25 17.16 8.60
CA LYS A 78 -2.52 17.59 9.20
C LYS A 78 -3.56 16.51 8.86
N LYS A 79 -4.10 15.82 9.87
CA LYS A 79 -5.11 14.78 9.69
C LYS A 79 -6.23 15.37 8.83
N LYS A 80 -6.40 14.93 7.58
CA LYS A 80 -7.60 15.26 6.79
C LYS A 80 -8.81 14.76 7.61
N LYS A 81 -9.59 15.66 8.20
CA LYS A 81 -10.81 15.33 8.97
C LYS A 81 -11.66 14.36 8.13
N LYS A 82 -11.98 13.18 8.67
CA LYS A 82 -12.75 12.09 8.03
C LYS A 82 -14.22 12.50 7.76
N LYS A 83 -14.49 13.62 7.08
CA LYS A 83 -15.86 14.10 6.75
C LYS A 83 -16.61 13.20 5.75
N LYS A 84 -15.96 12.21 5.10
CA LYS A 84 -16.58 11.35 4.08
C LYS A 84 -17.41 10.17 4.64
N ALA A 85 -17.22 9.76 5.90
CA ALA A 85 -17.94 8.60 6.44
C ALA A 85 -19.38 8.92 6.89
N ALA A 86 -19.61 10.11 7.46
CA ALA A 86 -20.94 10.50 7.97
C ALA A 86 -21.95 10.76 6.83
N LYS A 87 -21.54 11.45 5.76
CA LYS A 87 -22.42 11.72 4.60
C LYS A 87 -22.84 10.43 3.86
N LYS A 88 -21.94 9.44 3.75
CA LYS A 88 -22.24 8.16 3.08
C LYS A 88 -23.25 7.29 3.86
N LYS A 89 -23.20 7.30 5.20
CA LYS A 89 -24.17 6.58 6.05
C LYS A 89 -25.57 7.19 6.00
N ILE A 90 -25.68 8.53 6.03
CA ILE A 90 -26.98 9.23 5.96
C ILE A 90 -27.65 9.02 4.59
N ALA A 91 -26.89 9.11 3.49
CA ALA A 91 -27.41 8.87 2.15
C ALA A 91 -27.94 7.44 1.97
N ARG A 92 -27.25 6.42 2.52
CA ARG A 92 -27.67 5.02 2.45
C ARG A 92 -28.95 4.76 3.26
N LYS A 93 -29.12 5.40 4.43
CA LYS A 93 -30.34 5.29 5.26
C LYS A 93 -31.56 5.93 4.58
N LYS A 94 -31.40 7.12 3.97
CA LYS A 94 -32.47 7.79 3.21
C LYS A 94 -32.93 6.97 1.99
N ARG A 95 -31.97 6.42 1.22
CA ARG A 95 -32.26 5.60 0.03
C ARG A 95 -32.98 4.29 0.38
N ARG A 96 -32.60 3.64 1.50
CA ARG A 96 -33.26 2.42 2.00
C ARG A 96 -34.70 2.68 2.45
N LYS A 97 -34.98 3.79 3.16
CA LYS A 97 -36.36 4.17 3.55
C LYS A 97 -37.27 4.43 2.33
N LYS A 98 -36.78 5.13 1.31
CA LYS A 98 -37.55 5.40 0.07
C LYS A 98 -37.90 4.10 -0.67
N MET A 99 -36.97 3.15 -0.73
CA MET A 99 -37.18 1.86 -1.42
C MET A 99 -38.20 0.97 -0.70
N VAL A 100 -38.18 0.95 0.65
CA VAL A 100 -39.16 0.20 1.46
C VAL A 100 -40.57 0.78 1.29
N LYS A 101 -40.73 2.12 1.30
CA LYS A 101 -42.04 2.77 1.08
C LYS A 101 -42.61 2.45 -0.32
N LYS A 102 -41.78 2.46 -1.36
CA LYS A 102 -42.18 2.11 -2.73
C LYS A 102 -42.61 0.63 -2.87
N ARG A 103 -41.92 -0.30 -2.21
CA ARG A 103 -42.31 -1.73 -2.19
C ARG A 103 -43.64 -1.95 -1.46
N LYS A 104 -43.85 -1.33 -0.30
CA LYS A 104 -45.12 -1.42 0.45
C LYS A 104 -46.30 -0.83 -0.34
N ALA A 105 -46.11 0.31 -1.02
CA ALA A 105 -47.14 0.90 -1.87
C ALA A 105 -47.50 0.02 -3.08
N LYS A 106 -46.49 -0.58 -3.74
CA LYS A 106 -46.73 -1.56 -4.82
C LYS A 106 -47.47 -2.81 -4.34
N LYS A 107 -47.16 -3.33 -3.14
CA LYS A 107 -47.85 -4.48 -2.55
C LYS A 107 -49.33 -4.16 -2.24
N LYS A 108 -49.61 -2.99 -1.67
CA LYS A 108 -51.00 -2.52 -1.42
C LYS A 108 -51.80 -2.31 -2.72
N LYS A 109 -51.20 -1.71 -3.75
CA LYS A 109 -51.85 -1.56 -5.07
C LYS A 109 -52.13 -2.91 -5.74
N LYS A 110 -51.19 -3.87 -5.69
CA LYS A 110 -51.41 -5.23 -6.19
C LYS A 110 -52.51 -5.97 -5.43
N ALA A 111 -52.58 -5.81 -4.09
CA ALA A 111 -53.63 -6.40 -3.28
C ALA A 111 -55.02 -5.81 -3.58
N LYS A 112 -55.13 -4.48 -3.73
CA LYS A 112 -56.39 -3.82 -4.15
C LYS A 112 -56.83 -4.25 -5.55
N LYS A 113 -55.89 -4.37 -6.52
CA LYS A 113 -56.20 -4.85 -7.88
C LYS A 113 -56.67 -6.31 -7.89
N LYS A 114 -56.06 -7.19 -7.07
CA LYS A 114 -56.53 -8.57 -6.90
C LYS A 114 -57.91 -8.64 -6.24
N ARG A 115 -58.20 -7.78 -5.27
CA ARG A 115 -59.50 -7.76 -4.57
C ARG A 115 -60.64 -7.19 -5.44
N LYS A 116 -60.34 -6.27 -6.37
CA LYS A 116 -61.28 -5.75 -7.38
C LYS A 116 -61.51 -6.69 -8.57
N LYS A 117 -60.65 -7.70 -8.77
CA LYS A 117 -60.80 -8.74 -9.82
C LYS A 117 -61.50 -10.02 -9.31
N ARG A 118 -61.84 -10.07 -8.02
CA ARG A 118 -62.57 -11.18 -7.35
C ARG A 118 -63.98 -10.76 -6.91
N ARG A 119 -64.39 -9.54 -7.29
CA ARG A 119 -65.76 -9.00 -7.26
C ARG A 119 -66.12 -8.75 -8.70
#